data_AF-A0A151FBX5-F1
#
_entry.id   AF-A0A151FBX5-F1
#
_cell.length_a   1.000
_cell.length_b   1.000
_cell.length_c   1.000
_cell.angle_alpha   90.00
_cell.angle_beta   90.00
_cell.angle_gamma   90.00
#
_symmetry.space_group_name_H-M   'P 1'
#
loop_
_entity.id
_entity.type
_entity.pdbx_description
1 polymer ?
#
loop_
_entity_poly.entity_id
_entity_poly.type
_entity_poly.pdbx_seq_one_letter_code
_entity_poly.pdbx_strand_id
1 'polypeptide(L)'
;MQVMVKVSEEVARSLHQQSPPITESHELLKITEELEVSMKQLYSGVDDPVLSTYFTVEVIDRAAAEEVIDRLLQCSAVEAAYVKPPDELP
;
A
#
# COMPACT_ATOMS: atom_id res chain seq x y z
N MET A 1 12.97 -5.04 -4.30
CA MET A 1 12.84 -4.45 -2.95
C MET A 1 11.35 -4.25 -2.65
N GLN A 2 10.94 -4.08 -1.39
CA GLN A 2 9.52 -3.94 -1.04
C GLN A 2 9.26 -2.67 -0.24
N VAL A 3 8.22 -1.93 -0.63
CA VAL A 3 7.65 -0.84 0.15
C VAL A 3 6.42 -1.36 0.87
N MET A 4 6.38 -1.16 2.17
CA MET A 4 5.24 -1.42 3.03
C MET A 4 4.34 -0.19 3.02
N VAL A 5 3.04 -0.40 2.84
CA VAL A 5 2.03 0.65 2.82
C VAL A 5 0.95 0.30 3.82
N LYS A 6 0.65 1.24 4.72
CA LYS A 6 -0.50 1.18 5.62
C LYS A 6 -1.52 2.19 5.14
N VAL A 7 -2.75 1.74 4.90
CA VAL A 7 -3.88 2.59 4.53
C VAL A 7 -4.86 2.71 5.69
N SER A 8 -5.81 3.64 5.61
CA SER A 8 -6.89 3.70 6.60
C SER A 8 -7.80 2.47 6.51
N GLU A 9 -8.49 2.13 7.60
CA GLU A 9 -9.41 0.98 7.62
C GLU A 9 -10.53 1.10 6.56
N GLU A 10 -11.03 2.31 6.33
CA GLU A 10 -12.10 2.58 5.37
C GLU A 10 -11.63 2.32 3.94
N VAL A 11 -10.42 2.78 3.61
CA VAL A 11 -9.75 2.51 2.34
C VAL A 11 -9.45 1.02 2.20
N ALA A 12 -8.96 0.36 3.26
CA ALA A 12 -8.69 -1.08 3.24
C ALA A 12 -9.96 -1.86 2.89
N ARG A 13 -11.09 -1.61 3.57
CA ARG A 13 -12.37 -2.29 3.31
C ARG A 13 -12.86 -2.07 1.87
N SER A 14 -12.70 -0.86 1.34
CA SER A 14 -12.98 -0.55 -0.07
C SER A 14 -12.10 -1.37 -1.03
N LEU A 15 -10.79 -1.41 -0.79
CA LEU A 15 -9.83 -2.18 -1.60
C LEU A 15 -10.04 -3.70 -1.50
N HIS A 16 -10.54 -4.18 -0.36
CA HIS A 16 -10.95 -5.58 -0.15
C HIS A 16 -12.32 -5.90 -0.77
N GLN A 17 -12.99 -4.94 -1.42
CA GLN A 17 -14.35 -5.06 -1.95
C GLN A 17 -15.40 -5.42 -0.89
N GLN A 18 -15.08 -5.19 0.39
CA GLN A 18 -15.98 -5.37 1.53
C GLN A 18 -16.88 -4.14 1.74
N SER A 19 -16.62 -3.05 1.01
CA SER A 19 -17.40 -1.81 1.04
C SER A 19 -17.39 -1.15 -0.35
N PRO A 20 -18.33 -0.24 -0.64
CA PRO A 20 -18.34 0.50 -1.89
C PRO A 20 -17.04 1.29 -2.09
N PRO A 21 -16.59 1.47 -3.35
CA PRO A 21 -15.44 2.31 -3.65
C PRO A 21 -15.62 3.75 -3.15
N ILE A 22 -14.62 4.25 -2.45
CA ILE A 22 -14.53 5.64 -1.95
C ILE A 22 -13.49 6.44 -2.74
N THR A 23 -13.61 7.76 -2.74
CA THR A 23 -12.71 8.67 -3.49
C THR A 23 -11.24 8.40 -3.18
N GLU A 24 -10.89 8.23 -1.91
CA GLU A 24 -9.53 7.98 -1.42
C GLU A 24 -8.96 6.68 -1.97
N SER A 25 -9.79 5.63 -2.06
CA SER A 25 -9.38 4.36 -2.66
C SER A 25 -9.17 4.45 -4.17
N HIS A 26 -9.95 5.28 -4.87
CA HIS A 26 -9.74 5.55 -6.29
C HIS A 26 -8.48 6.38 -6.55
N GLU A 27 -8.22 7.40 -5.74
CA GLU A 27 -7.01 8.20 -5.83
C GLU A 27 -5.75 7.35 -5.61
N LEU A 28 -5.78 6.46 -4.61
CA LEU A 28 -4.70 5.53 -4.35
C LEU A 28 -4.45 4.58 -5.54
N LEU A 29 -5.51 3.99 -6.10
CA LEU A 29 -5.39 3.12 -7.28
C LEU A 29 -4.81 3.87 -8.48
N LYS A 30 -5.25 5.12 -8.70
CA LYS A 30 -4.73 5.97 -9.77
C LYS A 30 -3.24 6.28 -9.58
N ILE A 31 -2.81 6.58 -8.36
CA ILE A 31 -1.39 6.78 -8.04
C ILE A 31 -0.58 5.52 -8.36
N THR A 32 -1.08 4.34 -7.98
CA THR A 32 -0.37 3.09 -8.27
C THR A 32 -0.29 2.80 -9.78
N GLU A 33 -1.32 3.17 -10.55
CA GLU A 33 -1.32 3.07 -12.01
C GLU A 33 -0.34 4.06 -12.66
N GLU A 34 -0.32 5.33 -12.20
CA GLU A 34 0.62 6.37 -12.66
C GLU A 34 2.09 5.99 -12.43
N LEU A 35 2.36 5.28 -11.33
CA LEU A 35 3.70 4.80 -10.97
C LEU A 35 4.04 3.44 -11.60
N GLU A 36 3.12 2.84 -12.36
CA GLU A 36 3.24 1.48 -12.94
C GLU A 36 3.57 0.40 -11.88
N VAL A 37 3.08 0.57 -10.65
CA VAL A 37 3.32 -0.36 -9.54
C VAL A 37 2.04 -1.12 -9.16
N SER A 38 2.22 -2.34 -8.65
CA SER A 38 1.12 -3.15 -8.14
C SER A 38 1.15 -3.19 -6.61
N MET A 39 0.03 -2.79 -5.99
CA MET A 39 -0.22 -3.04 -4.56
C MET A 39 -0.80 -4.44 -4.36
N LYS A 40 -0.20 -5.20 -3.45
CA LYS A 40 -0.69 -6.52 -3.01
C LYS A 40 -1.01 -6.48 -1.52
N GLN A 41 -2.06 -7.17 -1.11
CA GLN A 41 -2.37 -7.35 0.30
C GLN A 41 -1.25 -8.15 0.96
N LEU A 42 -0.74 -7.68 2.09
CA LEU A 42 0.28 -8.42 2.82
C LEU A 42 -0.32 -9.64 3.54
N TYR A 43 -1.50 -9.47 4.14
CA TYR A 43 -2.20 -10.48 4.91
C TYR A 43 -3.53 -10.82 4.23
N SER A 44 -3.54 -11.81 3.34
CA SER A 44 -4.75 -12.29 2.70
C SER A 44 -5.52 -13.26 3.61
N GLY A 45 -6.85 -13.17 3.60
CA GLY A 45 -7.73 -14.10 4.34
C GLY A 45 -7.75 -13.91 5.85
N VAL A 46 -7.32 -12.76 6.35
CA VAL A 46 -7.34 -12.42 7.78
C VAL A 46 -8.44 -11.39 8.03
N ASP A 47 -9.38 -11.70 8.92
CA ASP A 47 -10.46 -10.78 9.35
C ASP A 47 -10.00 -9.73 10.36
N ASP A 48 -8.73 -9.75 10.74
CA ASP A 48 -8.17 -8.76 11.67
C ASP A 48 -8.13 -7.38 11.00
N PRO A 49 -8.85 -6.39 11.55
CA PRO A 49 -8.98 -5.08 10.93
C PRO A 49 -7.63 -4.37 10.81
N VAL A 50 -6.71 -4.56 11.77
CA VAL A 50 -5.40 -3.93 11.75
C VAL A 50 -4.53 -4.55 10.66
N LEU A 51 -4.46 -5.88 10.58
CA LEU A 51 -3.65 -6.57 9.57
C LEU A 51 -4.16 -6.34 8.15
N SER A 52 -5.48 -6.19 7.99
CA SER A 52 -6.10 -5.90 6.69
C SER A 52 -5.68 -4.57 6.06
N THR A 53 -5.11 -3.65 6.86
CA THR A 53 -4.64 -2.33 6.40
C THR A 53 -3.27 -2.34 5.72
N TYR A 54 -2.56 -3.47 5.77
CA TYR A 54 -1.19 -3.56 5.26
C TYR A 54 -1.13 -4.12 3.84
N PHE A 55 -0.43 -3.38 3.00
CA PHE A 55 -0.16 -3.71 1.61
C PHE A 55 1.35 -3.63 1.34
N THR A 56 1.78 -4.31 0.29
CA THR A 56 3.15 -4.28 -0.21
C THR A 56 3.18 -3.84 -1.66
N VAL A 57 4.20 -3.06 -2.00
CA VAL A 57 4.53 -2.67 -3.37
C VAL A 57 5.92 -3.18 -3.70
N GLU A 58 6.04 -3.89 -4.82
CA GLU A 58 7.33 -4.37 -5.33
C GLU A 58 7.96 -3.29 -6.21
N VAL A 59 9.22 -2.94 -5.91
CA VAL A 59 9.98 -1.92 -6.64
C VAL A 59 11.37 -2.45 -6.99
N ILE A 60 11.92 -1.93 -8.09
CA ILE A 60 13.16 -2.43 -8.69
C ILE A 60 14.37 -2.03 -7.83
N ASP A 61 14.42 -0.77 -7.39
CA ASP A 61 15.55 -0.22 -6.64
C ASP A 61 15.12 0.82 -5.60
N ARG A 62 16.12 1.41 -4.94
CA ARG A 62 15.92 2.41 -3.89
C ARG A 62 15.39 3.74 -4.40
N ALA A 63 15.79 4.20 -5.58
CA ALA A 63 15.30 5.45 -6.14
C ALA A 63 13.80 5.34 -6.45
N ALA A 64 13.39 4.24 -7.07
CA ALA A 64 11.99 3.93 -7.31
C ALA A 64 11.19 3.82 -6.00
N ALA A 65 11.77 3.24 -4.95
CA ALA A 65 11.11 3.14 -3.65
C ALA A 65 10.88 4.50 -2.99
N GLU A 66 11.88 5.39 -3.03
CA GLU A 66 11.77 6.74 -2.49
C GLU A 66 10.71 7.55 -3.25
N GLU A 67 10.68 7.47 -4.59
CA GLU A 67 9.65 8.09 -5.42
C GLU A 67 8.23 7.58 -5.09
N VAL A 68 8.07 6.25 -4.99
CA VAL A 68 6.80 5.62 -4.62
C VAL A 68 6.36 6.07 -3.23
N ILE A 69 7.26 6.10 -2.26
CA ILE A 69 6.94 6.52 -0.89
C ILE A 69 6.51 7.99 -0.87
N ASP A 70 7.27 8.89 -1.48
CA ASP A 70 6.97 10.32 -1.51
C ASP A 70 5.60 10.58 -2.16
N ARG A 71 5.28 9.86 -3.24
CA ARG A 71 4.00 10.00 -3.92
C ARG A 71 2.84 9.42 -3.10
N LEU A 72 3.03 8.26 -2.47
CA LEU A 72 2.00 7.63 -1.64
C LEU A 72 1.71 8.43 -0.38
N LEU A 73 2.72 9.02 0.28
CA LEU A 73 2.53 9.84 1.48
C LEU A 73 1.77 11.15 1.22
N GLN A 74 1.64 11.58 -0.03
CA GLN A 74 0.78 12.71 -0.41
C GLN A 74 -0.70 12.33 -0.54
N CYS A 75 -1.01 11.04 -0.56
CA CYS A 75 -2.38 10.54 -0.63
C CYS A 75 -2.98 10.45 0.78
N SER A 76 -4.15 11.07 0.98
CA SER A 76 -4.88 10.99 2.26
C SER A 76 -5.30 9.56 2.63
N ALA A 77 -5.32 8.64 1.67
CA ALA A 77 -5.62 7.23 1.86
C ALA A 77 -4.50 6.47 2.61
N VAL A 78 -3.27 7.01 2.61
CA VAL A 78 -2.07 6.35 3.13
C VAL A 78 -1.72 6.93 4.50
N GLU A 79 -1.66 6.07 5.51
CA GLU A 79 -1.24 6.45 6.86
C GLU A 79 0.29 6.32 7.04
N ALA A 80 0.92 5.37 6.35
CA ALA A 80 2.36 5.18 6.38
C ALA A 80 2.85 4.48 5.11
N ALA A 81 4.04 4.85 4.65
CA ALA A 81 4.77 4.15 3.61
C ALA A 81 6.26 4.11 3.95
N TYR A 82 6.89 2.94 3.89
CA TYR A 82 8.31 2.78 4.22
C TYR A 82 8.94 1.57 3.52
N VAL A 83 10.25 1.61 3.30
CA VAL A 83 10.98 0.47 2.73
C VAL A 83 11.07 -0.64 3.77
N LYS A 84 10.67 -1.86 3.40
CA LYS A 84 10.93 -3.06 4.21
C LYS A 84 12.44 -3.31 4.22
N PRO A 85 13.10 -3.39 5.40
CA PRO A 85 14.50 -3.78 5.46
C PRO A 85 14.66 -5.20 4.87
N PRO A 86 15.82 -5.50 4.27
CA PRO A 86 16.10 -6.87 3.83
C PRO A 86 15.97 -7.79 5.04
N ASP A 87 15.24 -8.91 4.88
CA ASP A 87 15.17 -9.93 5.92
C ASP A 87 16.61 -10.45 6.12
N GLU A 88 17.21 -10.15 7.29
CA GLU A 88 18.45 -10.78 7.71
C GLU A 88 18.14 -12.26 7.97
N LEU A 89 18.36 -13.11 6.96
CA LEU A 89 18.43 -14.54 7.19
C LEU A 89 19.74 -14.83 7.96
N PRO A 90 19.68 -15.49 9.14
CA PRO A 90 20.88 -15.99 9.81
C PRO A 90 21.56 -17.13 9.03
#